data_AF-K0HXQ4-F1
#
_entry.id   AF-K0HXQ4-F1
#
_cell.length_a   1.000
_cell.length_b   1.000
_cell.length_c   1.000
_cell.angle_alpha   90.00
_cell.angle_beta   90.00
_cell.angle_gamma   90.00
#
_symmetry.space_group_name_H-M   'P 1'
#
loop_
_entity.id
_entity.type
_entity.pdbx_description
1 polymer ?
#
loop_
_entity_poly.entity_id
_entity_poly.type
_entity_poly.pdbx_seq_one_letter_code
_entity_poly.pdbx_strand_id
1 'polypeptide(L)'
;MTLQTQEQANAYWADKDYKKWVVEFKAGPLRKPKRWQVNVGAPNTNGARRAGLAAADLMGHTWCRSAMSTVRLATAQDLGCVATDAKGGAA
;
A
#
# COMPACT_ATOMS: atom_id res chain seq x y z
N MET A 1 12.34 9.02 10.30
CA MET A 1 11.25 9.19 11.28
C MET A 1 10.03 8.46 10.74
N THR A 2 9.56 7.42 11.42
CA THR A 2 8.40 6.62 10.99
C THR A 2 7.17 7.11 11.75
N LEU A 3 6.16 7.61 11.03
CA LEU A 3 4.96 8.18 11.67
C LEU A 3 4.10 7.14 12.37
N GLN A 4 4.08 5.93 11.81
CA GLN A 4 3.26 4.85 12.29
C GLN A 4 3.94 3.53 11.91
N THR A 5 4.09 2.62 12.87
CA THR A 5 4.57 1.26 12.58
C THR A 5 3.50 0.47 11.83
N GLN A 6 3.91 -0.63 11.16
CA GLN A 6 2.94 -1.49 10.49
C GLN A 6 1.92 -2.11 11.48
N GLU A 7 2.35 -2.41 12.70
CA GLU A 7 1.45 -2.93 13.75
C GLU A 7 0.41 -1.89 14.18
N GLN A 8 0.81 -0.64 14.35
CA GLN A 8 -0.11 0.46 14.65
C GLN A 8 -1.10 0.70 13.50
N ALA A 9 -0.65 0.57 12.25
CA ALA A 9 -1.55 0.62 11.10
C ALA A 9 -2.53 -0.56 11.12
N ASN A 10 -2.06 -1.77 11.41
CA ASN A 10 -2.91 -2.95 11.50
C ASN A 10 -4.00 -2.79 12.57
N ALA A 11 -3.64 -2.25 13.74
CA ALA A 11 -4.58 -1.93 14.80
C ALA A 11 -5.60 -0.87 14.38
N TYR A 12 -5.15 0.23 13.75
CA TYR A 12 -6.03 1.31 13.30
C TYR A 12 -7.08 0.83 12.27
N TRP A 13 -6.68 -0.06 11.36
CA TRP A 13 -7.57 -0.60 10.34
C TRP A 13 -8.35 -1.84 10.81
N ALA A 14 -8.11 -2.39 12.01
CA ALA A 14 -8.73 -3.63 12.47
C ALA A 14 -10.26 -3.53 12.43
N ASP A 15 -10.80 -2.45 12.99
CA ASP A 15 -12.24 -2.23 13.23
C ASP A 15 -12.97 -1.56 12.07
N LYS A 16 -12.32 -1.37 10.93
CA LYS A 16 -12.90 -0.67 9.77
C LYS A 16 -13.39 -1.66 8.72
N ASP A 17 -14.62 -1.52 8.26
CA ASP A 17 -15.17 -2.38 7.20
C ASP A 17 -14.47 -2.19 5.86
N TYR A 18 -13.99 -0.97 5.59
CA TYR A 18 -13.26 -0.64 4.38
C TYR A 18 -11.88 -0.07 4.72
N LYS A 19 -10.84 -0.73 4.19
CA LYS A 19 -9.46 -0.48 4.56
C LYS A 19 -8.66 0.01 3.34
N LYS A 20 -7.63 0.80 3.60
CA LYS A 20 -6.63 1.16 2.58
C LYS A 20 -5.48 0.18 2.64
N TRP A 21 -5.12 -0.33 1.48
CA TRP A 21 -4.10 -1.35 1.29
C TRP A 21 -3.03 -0.85 0.34
N VAL A 22 -1.81 -1.26 0.62
CA VAL A 22 -0.67 -1.15 -0.27
C VAL A 22 -0.47 -2.52 -0.90
N VAL A 23 -0.55 -2.58 -2.22
CA VAL A 23 -0.25 -3.78 -3.00
C VAL A 23 1.04 -3.54 -3.76
N GLU A 24 2.06 -4.34 -3.48
CA GLU A 24 3.33 -4.31 -4.19
C GLU A 24 3.46 -5.59 -5.02
N PHE A 25 3.79 -5.42 -6.29
CA PHE A 25 4.08 -6.48 -7.24
C PHE A 25 5.57 -6.48 -7.54
N LYS A 26 6.17 -7.67 -7.47
CA LYS A 26 7.59 -7.89 -7.75
C LYS A 26 7.75 -9.04 -8.72
N ALA A 27 8.47 -8.79 -9.82
CA ALA A 27 8.79 -9.79 -10.83
C ALA A 27 10.21 -9.63 -11.35
N GLY A 28 10.70 -10.65 -12.06
CA GLY A 28 12.00 -10.62 -12.73
C GLY A 28 13.17 -11.10 -11.86
N PRO A 29 14.35 -11.25 -12.50
CA PRO A 29 15.54 -11.80 -11.86
C PRO A 29 16.13 -10.83 -10.83
N LEU A 30 16.90 -11.36 -9.87
CA LEU A 30 17.53 -10.57 -8.80
C LEU A 30 18.30 -9.33 -9.29
N ARG A 31 18.93 -9.43 -10.47
CA ARG A 31 19.75 -8.35 -11.05
C ARG A 31 18.94 -7.23 -11.74
N LYS A 32 17.68 -7.50 -12.11
CA LYS A 32 16.79 -6.53 -12.77
C LYS A 32 15.34 -6.73 -12.30
N PRO A 33 15.06 -6.48 -10.99
CA PRO A 33 13.72 -6.65 -10.47
C PRO A 33 12.81 -5.55 -11.02
N LYS A 34 11.63 -5.94 -11.49
CA LYS A 34 10.51 -5.03 -11.74
C LYS A 34 9.71 -4.91 -10.45
N ARG A 35 9.39 -3.69 -10.07
CA ARG A 35 8.53 -3.40 -8.92
C ARG A 35 7.46 -2.42 -9.35
N TRP A 36 6.25 -2.65 -8.85
CA TRP A 36 5.15 -1.72 -9.00
C TRP A 36 4.32 -1.74 -7.73
N GLN A 37 3.84 -0.58 -7.30
CA GLN A 37 3.10 -0.43 -6.07
C GLN A 37 1.89 0.44 -6.31
N VAL A 38 0.78 0.07 -5.71
CA VAL A 38 -0.48 0.80 -5.80
C VAL A 38 -1.24 0.79 -4.48
N ASN A 39 -1.86 1.92 -4.16
CA ASN A 39 -2.76 2.05 -3.02
C ASN A 39 -4.19 1.81 -3.47
N VAL A 40 -4.88 0.88 -2.82
CA VAL A 40 -6.26 0.49 -3.16
C VAL A 40 -7.15 0.47 -1.93
N GLY A 41 -8.44 0.68 -2.14
CA GLY A 41 -9.45 0.45 -1.10
C GLY A 41 -10.08 -0.92 -1.26
N ALA A 42 -10.21 -1.68 -0.17
CA ALA A 42 -10.91 -2.96 -0.16
C ALA A 42 -11.32 -3.37 1.26
N PRO A 43 -12.35 -4.23 1.41
CA PRO A 43 -12.74 -4.75 2.72
C PRO A 43 -11.76 -5.79 3.27
N ASN A 44 -11.04 -6.50 2.39
CA ASN A 44 -10.11 -7.57 2.78
C ASN A 44 -8.92 -7.69 1.81
N THR A 45 -7.93 -8.48 2.22
CA THR A 45 -6.67 -8.70 1.49
C THR A 45 -6.89 -9.23 0.07
N ASN A 46 -7.85 -10.13 -0.12
CA ASN A 46 -8.15 -10.72 -1.44
C ASN A 46 -8.76 -9.68 -2.39
N GLY A 47 -9.69 -8.87 -1.88
CA GLY A 47 -10.26 -7.73 -2.60
C GLY A 47 -9.19 -6.71 -2.98
N ALA A 48 -8.27 -6.40 -2.05
CA ALA A 48 -7.15 -5.51 -2.30
C ALA A 48 -6.25 -6.02 -3.42
N ARG A 49 -5.88 -7.31 -3.39
CA ARG A 49 -5.07 -7.92 -4.45
C ARG A 49 -5.75 -7.83 -5.82
N ARG A 50 -7.06 -8.12 -5.90
CA ARG A 50 -7.83 -8.03 -7.15
C ARG A 50 -7.90 -6.59 -7.67
N ALA A 51 -8.18 -5.63 -6.80
CA ALA A 51 -8.18 -4.21 -7.15
C ALA A 51 -6.79 -3.75 -7.62
N GLY A 52 -5.73 -4.20 -6.96
CA GLY A 52 -4.34 -3.92 -7.36
C GLY A 52 -4.01 -4.47 -8.74
N LEU A 53 -4.44 -5.69 -9.06
CA LEU A 53 -4.27 -6.27 -10.40
C LEU A 53 -5.06 -5.50 -11.47
N ALA A 54 -6.31 -5.13 -11.19
CA ALA A 54 -7.10 -4.32 -12.12
C ALA A 54 -6.45 -2.95 -12.38
N ALA A 55 -5.92 -2.31 -11.34
CA ALA A 55 -5.14 -1.07 -11.49
C ALA A 55 -3.85 -1.30 -12.30
N ALA A 56 -3.16 -2.43 -12.09
CA ALA A 56 -1.96 -2.77 -12.86
C ALA A 56 -2.28 -2.88 -14.36
N ASP A 57 -3.37 -3.57 -14.70
CA ASP A 57 -3.81 -3.76 -16.08
C ASP A 57 -4.16 -2.42 -16.75
N LEU A 58 -4.89 -1.54 -16.04
CA LEU A 58 -5.22 -0.19 -16.52
C LEU A 58 -3.98 0.66 -16.82
N MET A 59 -2.92 0.49 -16.03
CA MET A 59 -1.65 1.21 -16.18
C MET A 59 -0.66 0.51 -17.12
N GLY A 60 -1.07 -0.56 -17.81
CA GLY A 60 -0.23 -1.31 -18.75
C GLY A 60 0.82 -2.21 -18.10
N HIS A 61 0.71 -2.48 -16.80
CA HIS A 61 1.61 -3.37 -16.05
C HIS A 61 1.09 -4.82 -16.02
N THR A 62 0.72 -5.37 -17.17
CA THR A 62 0.14 -6.72 -17.32
C THR A 62 1.02 -7.85 -16.75
N TRP A 63 2.34 -7.61 -16.66
CA TRP A 63 3.29 -8.52 -16.02
C TRP A 63 2.99 -8.77 -14.52
N CYS A 64 2.21 -7.90 -13.86
CA CYS A 64 1.81 -8.06 -12.47
C CYS A 64 0.94 -9.30 -12.23
N ARG A 65 0.23 -9.80 -13.26
CA ARG A 65 -0.62 -11.00 -13.15
C ARG A 65 0.16 -12.26 -12.77
N SER A 66 1.41 -12.37 -13.21
CA SER A 66 2.33 -13.47 -12.90
C SER A 66 3.38 -13.11 -11.85
N ALA A 67 3.32 -11.89 -11.29
CA ALA A 67 4.27 -11.41 -10.29
C ALA A 67 3.94 -11.96 -8.90
N MET A 68 4.95 -12.02 -8.03
CA MET A 68 4.68 -12.17 -6.60
C MET A 68 4.06 -10.86 -6.10
N SER A 69 2.97 -10.95 -5.35
CA SER A 69 2.27 -9.81 -4.78
C SER A 69 2.35 -9.84 -3.25
N THR A 70 2.75 -8.74 -2.64
CA THR A 70 2.58 -8.51 -1.20
C THR A 70 1.45 -7.51 -0.98
N VAL A 71 0.63 -7.77 0.04
CA VAL A 71 -0.52 -6.93 0.40
C VAL A 71 -0.40 -6.62 1.87
N ARG A 72 -0.40 -5.33 2.22
CA ARG A 72 -0.36 -4.86 3.60
C ARG A 72 -1.28 -3.67 3.80
N LEU A 73 -1.67 -3.42 5.03
CA LEU A 73 -2.46 -2.24 5.37
C LEU A 73 -1.60 -0.99 5.24
N ALA A 74 -2.19 0.08 4.68
CA ALA A 74 -1.48 1.33 4.48
C ALA A 74 -1.16 1.99 5.82
N THR A 75 0.10 2.36 6.01
CA THR A 75 0.52 3.23 7.12
C THR A 75 0.18 4.68 6.80
N ALA A 76 0.18 5.54 7.82
CA ALA A 76 0.06 6.98 7.63
C ALA A 76 1.04 7.55 6.58
N GLN A 77 2.27 7.01 6.52
CA GLN A 77 3.28 7.44 5.54
C GLN A 77 2.91 7.05 4.11
N ASP A 78 2.35 5.86 3.90
CA ASP A 78 1.90 5.41 2.58
C ASP A 78 0.75 6.27 2.02
N LEU A 79 0.03 6.94 2.92
CA LEU A 79 -1.06 7.86 2.60
C LEU A 79 -0.60 9.32 2.46
N GLY A 80 0.70 9.59 2.60
CA GLY A 80 1.28 10.91 2.45
C GLY A 80 1.20 11.80 3.70
N CYS A 81 0.87 11.24 4.87
CA CYS A 81 0.98 12.00 6.11
C CYS A 81 2.45 12.38 6.37
N VAL A 82 2.65 13.52 7.02
CA VAL A 82 3.95 14.02 7.49
C VAL A 82 3.90 14.24 9.00
N ALA A 83 5.04 14.08 9.69
CA ALA A 83 5.14 14.45 11.10
C ALA A 83 5.07 15.96 11.19
N THR A 84 4.06 16.47 11.86
CA THR A 84 4.09 17.86 12.34
C THR A 84 4.63 17.83 13.75
N ASP A 85 5.78 18.47 13.97
CA ASP A 85 6.25 18.73 15.33
C ASP A 85 5.15 19.51 16.07
N ALA A 86 4.90 19.19 17.34
CA ALA A 86 3.88 19.84 18.16
C ALA A 86 4.14 21.35 18.44
N LYS A 87 5.02 21.99 17.67
CA LYS A 87 5.27 23.43 17.62
C LYS A 87 4.79 24.01 16.28
N GLY A 88 3.51 23.82 15.96
CA GLY A 88 2.83 24.60 14.92
C GLY A 88 2.39 25.94 15.48
N GLY A 89 3.33 26.86 15.65
CA GLY A 89 3.07 28.27 15.94
C GLY A 89 2.36 28.95 14.78
N ALA A 90 1.47 29.87 15.12
CA ALA A 90 0.96 30.87 14.19
C ALA A 90 2.12 31.60 13.50
N ALA A 91 2.04 31.71 12.19
CA ALA A 91 2.77 32.67 11.37
C ALA A 91 1.79 33.22 10.34
#